data_AF-A0A1K0GN89-F1
#
_entry.id   AF-A0A1K0GN89-F1
#
_cell.length_a   1.000
_cell.length_b   1.000
_cell.length_c   1.000
_cell.angle_alpha   90.00
_cell.angle_beta   90.00
_cell.angle_gamma   90.00
#
_symmetry.space_group_name_H-M   'P 1'
#
loop_
_entity.id
_entity.type
_entity.pdbx_description
1 polymer ?
#
loop_
_entity_poly.entity_id
_entity_poly.type
_entity_poly.pdbx_seq_one_letter_code
_entity_poly.pdbx_strand_id
1 'polypeptide(L)'
;MCVSVDQAEFTGTILYAGRCWHPEHGLVQVLGYQNTAVNLADGPNAMLLHLPAARMSPRNFISVGHSADVLIRMRDVAARAQPVARSAGIAWMGADSAVEVFDHDIYTVVLAGDPTQIPAALLQVPPHKRPPLNRELFEFYADAFPGYTIALCCFDNAQAQRAKPLLMWYPPADPDRLVLPALDCHTGGVPDLGSLVRPDHWVLLASDAAPEGWGASVEYPAGIRHKLRQFLSDRVTGVEFSHDLLPNGDFAIAHDDLLREELSKIERIVPGH
;
A
#
# COMPACT_ATOMS: atom_id res chain seq x y z
N MET A 1 -9.80 -0.84 -0.54
CA MET A 1 -8.93 -1.67 -1.38
C MET A 1 -7.89 -0.75 -1.96
N CYS A 2 -7.98 -0.43 -3.24
CA CYS A 2 -7.31 0.71 -3.84
C CYS A 2 -8.32 1.49 -4.68
N VAL A 3 -7.92 2.67 -5.13
CA VAL A 3 -8.71 3.44 -6.09
C VAL A 3 -8.25 3.09 -7.51
N SER A 4 -9.20 2.89 -8.42
CA SER A 4 -8.92 2.85 -9.86
C SER A 4 -9.40 4.14 -10.54
N VAL A 5 -8.79 4.46 -11.69
CA VAL A 5 -9.15 5.64 -12.50
C VAL A 5 -10.21 5.35 -13.56
N ASP A 6 -10.60 4.09 -13.73
CA ASP A 6 -11.77 3.62 -14.48
C ASP A 6 -12.31 2.31 -13.83
N GLN A 7 -13.42 1.77 -14.32
CA GLN A 7 -14.12 0.60 -13.78
C GLN A 7 -13.19 -0.63 -13.61
N ALA A 8 -13.17 -1.19 -12.40
CA ALA A 8 -12.36 -2.37 -12.05
C ALA A 8 -13.02 -3.25 -10.98
N GLU A 9 -12.48 -4.46 -10.82
CA GLU A 9 -12.64 -5.25 -9.60
C GLU A 9 -11.24 -5.56 -9.03
N PHE A 10 -11.08 -5.37 -7.73
CA PHE A 10 -9.92 -5.83 -6.97
C PHE A 10 -10.39 -6.83 -5.92
N THR A 11 -9.61 -7.90 -5.71
CA THR A 11 -9.92 -8.97 -4.75
C THR A 11 -8.64 -9.55 -4.12
N GLY A 12 -8.78 -10.20 -2.96
CA GLY A 12 -7.71 -10.89 -2.24
C GLY A 12 -6.54 -9.97 -1.89
N THR A 13 -6.82 -8.77 -1.39
CA THR A 13 -5.78 -7.76 -1.14
C THR A 13 -4.89 -8.21 0.02
N ILE A 14 -3.57 -8.07 -0.13
CA ILE A 14 -2.60 -8.25 0.96
C ILE A 14 -1.86 -6.93 1.13
N LEU A 15 -2.10 -6.27 2.26
CA LEU A 15 -1.36 -5.12 2.73
C LEU A 15 -0.30 -5.61 3.73
N TYR A 16 0.90 -5.07 3.64
CA TYR A 16 1.98 -5.30 4.61
C TYR A 16 2.57 -3.96 5.04
N ALA A 17 2.74 -3.73 6.33
CA ALA A 17 3.58 -2.66 6.85
C ALA A 17 4.61 -3.21 7.83
N GLY A 18 5.87 -3.20 7.42
CA GLY A 18 7.02 -3.53 8.27
C GLY A 18 7.77 -2.28 8.70
N ARG A 19 8.04 -2.13 9.99
CA ARG A 19 8.92 -1.08 10.54
C ARG A 19 10.29 -1.69 10.85
N CYS A 20 11.37 -1.19 10.26
CA CYS A 20 12.72 -1.70 10.53
C CYS A 20 13.85 -0.67 10.39
N TRP A 21 14.97 -0.93 11.08
CA TRP A 21 16.23 -0.21 10.88
C TRP A 21 17.01 -0.79 9.69
N HIS A 22 16.99 -0.09 8.56
CA HIS A 22 17.79 -0.44 7.38
C HIS A 22 19.23 0.08 7.49
N PRO A 23 20.28 -0.75 7.28
CA PRO A 23 21.67 -0.35 7.48
C PRO A 23 22.13 0.89 6.69
N GLU A 24 21.54 1.15 5.52
CA GLU A 24 21.90 2.29 4.66
C GLU A 24 20.92 3.48 4.77
N HIS A 25 19.75 3.30 5.42
CA HIS A 25 18.65 4.29 5.37
C HIS A 25 18.10 4.69 6.76
N GLY A 26 18.57 4.06 7.84
CA GLY A 26 18.05 4.28 9.19
C GLY A 26 16.67 3.64 9.38
N LEU A 27 15.85 4.23 10.25
CA LEU A 27 14.48 3.77 10.47
C LEU A 27 13.64 3.99 9.19
N VAL A 28 13.08 2.91 8.66
CA VAL A 28 12.15 2.92 7.53
C VAL A 28 10.85 2.18 7.89
N GLN A 29 9.77 2.58 7.23
CA GLN A 29 8.62 1.72 7.02
C GLN A 29 8.67 1.14 5.61
N VAL A 30 8.14 -0.08 5.47
CA VAL A 30 8.11 -0.85 4.23
C VAL A 30 6.66 -1.23 3.96
N LEU A 31 6.04 -0.58 2.99
CA LEU A 31 4.71 -0.92 2.50
C LEU A 31 4.83 -2.04 1.46
N GLY A 32 4.06 -3.10 1.63
CA GLY A 32 3.78 -4.10 0.60
C GLY A 32 2.32 -4.05 0.19
N TYR A 33 2.04 -4.13 -1.10
CA TYR A 33 0.70 -4.11 -1.66
C TYR A 33 0.57 -5.16 -2.77
N GLN A 34 -0.42 -6.04 -2.66
CA GLN A 34 -0.77 -7.03 -3.67
C GLN A 34 -2.28 -7.22 -3.72
N ASN A 35 -2.86 -7.35 -4.90
CA ASN A 35 -4.25 -7.78 -5.10
C ASN A 35 -4.38 -8.53 -6.42
N THR A 36 -5.54 -9.14 -6.66
CA THR A 36 -5.94 -9.61 -7.99
C THR A 36 -6.79 -8.52 -8.65
N ALA A 37 -6.30 -7.97 -9.76
CA ALA A 37 -6.97 -6.91 -10.51
C ALA A 37 -7.65 -7.47 -11.77
N VAL A 38 -8.93 -7.12 -11.95
CA VAL A 38 -9.70 -7.32 -13.18
C VAL A 38 -10.08 -5.94 -13.70
N ASN A 39 -9.63 -5.59 -14.90
CA ASN A 39 -10.09 -4.35 -15.54
C ASN A 39 -11.48 -4.59 -16.16
N LEU A 40 -12.44 -3.72 -15.86
CA LEU A 40 -13.77 -3.72 -16.46
C LEU A 40 -13.97 -2.60 -17.49
N ALA A 41 -12.99 -1.70 -17.63
CA ALA A 41 -12.97 -0.66 -18.66
C ALA A 41 -12.57 -1.21 -20.04
N ASP A 42 -13.13 -0.60 -21.10
CA ASP A 42 -12.82 -0.88 -22.51
C ASP A 42 -11.37 -0.56 -22.90
N GLY A 43 -10.66 0.22 -22.06
CA GLY A 43 -9.31 0.72 -22.30
C GLY A 43 -8.37 0.53 -21.11
N PRO A 44 -7.12 1.03 -21.21
CA PRO A 44 -6.15 0.99 -20.11
C PRO A 44 -6.69 1.68 -18.85
N ASN A 45 -6.27 1.16 -17.70
CA ASN A 45 -6.67 1.62 -16.38
C ASN A 45 -5.41 1.73 -15.50
N ALA A 46 -5.54 2.29 -14.30
CA ALA A 46 -4.46 2.43 -13.35
C ALA A 46 -4.97 2.28 -11.92
N MET A 47 -4.13 1.67 -11.09
CA MET A 47 -4.31 1.63 -9.64
C MET A 47 -3.62 2.85 -9.03
N LEU A 48 -4.30 3.55 -8.13
CA LEU A 48 -3.77 4.71 -7.43
C LEU A 48 -3.55 4.34 -5.95
N LEU A 49 -2.31 4.54 -5.48
CA LEU A 49 -1.90 4.39 -4.08
C LEU A 49 -1.32 5.71 -3.57
N HIS A 50 -1.86 6.23 -2.48
CA HIS A 50 -1.32 7.37 -1.74
C HIS A 50 -0.34 6.88 -0.67
N LEU A 51 0.91 7.34 -0.72
CA LEU A 51 2.00 6.80 0.11
C LEU A 51 2.30 7.75 1.27
N PRO A 52 2.34 7.28 2.54
CA PRO A 52 2.46 8.12 3.75
C PRO A 52 3.88 8.66 4.00
N ALA A 53 4.53 9.13 2.94
CA ALA A 53 5.81 9.81 2.95
C ALA A 53 5.93 10.73 1.71
N ALA A 54 6.58 11.87 1.90
CA ALA A 54 7.00 12.75 0.81
C ALA A 54 8.30 12.27 0.14
N ARG A 55 8.61 12.81 -1.05
CA ARG A 55 9.94 12.69 -1.70
C ARG A 55 10.36 11.26 -2.02
N MET A 56 9.40 10.37 -2.18
CA MET A 56 9.64 9.05 -2.75
C MET A 56 10.02 9.18 -4.22
N SER A 57 11.00 8.40 -4.66
CA SER A 57 11.44 8.31 -6.06
C SER A 57 11.55 6.83 -6.49
N PRO A 58 11.91 6.49 -7.74
CA PRO A 58 12.02 5.10 -8.19
C PRO A 58 12.96 4.23 -7.32
N ARG A 59 13.93 4.82 -6.62
CA ARG A 59 14.82 4.14 -5.65
C ARG A 59 14.09 3.54 -4.45
N ASN A 60 12.90 4.06 -4.14
CA ASN A 60 12.08 3.63 -3.02
C ASN A 60 11.32 2.34 -3.33
N PHE A 61 11.21 1.95 -4.60
CA PHE A 61 10.52 0.73 -5.04
C PHE A 61 11.46 -0.48 -5.02
N ILE A 62 11.06 -1.55 -4.32
CA ILE A 62 11.86 -2.74 -4.07
C ILE A 62 11.49 -3.83 -5.07
N SER A 63 12.40 -4.14 -6.00
CA SER A 63 12.16 -5.19 -7.01
C SER A 63 12.19 -6.60 -6.39
N VAL A 64 11.01 -7.23 -6.27
CA VAL A 64 10.85 -8.62 -5.79
C VAL A 64 11.50 -9.66 -6.71
N GLY A 65 11.73 -9.32 -7.98
CA GLY A 65 12.38 -10.20 -8.96
C GLY A 65 11.57 -11.45 -9.27
N HIS A 66 11.93 -12.56 -8.63
CA HIS A 66 11.26 -13.86 -8.72
C HIS A 66 10.46 -14.23 -7.45
N SER A 67 10.64 -13.50 -6.34
CA SER A 67 9.92 -13.74 -5.07
C SER A 67 8.53 -13.09 -5.08
N ALA A 68 7.74 -13.37 -6.11
CA ALA A 68 6.38 -12.83 -6.30
C ALA A 68 5.36 -13.37 -5.27
N ASP A 69 5.75 -14.40 -4.52
CA ASP A 69 5.01 -15.08 -3.46
C ASP A 69 5.29 -14.50 -2.05
N VAL A 70 6.08 -13.43 -1.94
CA VAL A 70 6.57 -12.91 -0.65
C VAL A 70 5.44 -12.52 0.33
N LEU A 71 4.43 -11.76 -0.11
CA LEU A 71 3.32 -11.34 0.77
C LEU A 71 2.35 -12.50 1.03
N ILE A 72 2.21 -13.43 0.07
CA ILE A 72 1.45 -14.67 0.24
C ILE A 72 2.06 -15.54 1.34
N ARG A 73 3.40 -15.68 1.41
CA ARG A 73 4.08 -16.40 2.51
C ARG A 73 3.82 -15.77 3.87
N MET A 74 3.87 -14.43 3.95
CA MET A 74 3.59 -13.69 5.19
C MET A 74 2.14 -13.91 5.65
N ARG A 75 1.17 -13.81 4.73
CA ARG A 75 -0.24 -14.10 5.00
C ARG A 75 -0.44 -15.52 5.50
N ASP A 76 0.13 -16.50 4.80
CA ASP A 76 -0.13 -17.92 5.04
C ASP A 76 0.42 -18.40 6.38
N VAL A 77 1.34 -17.68 7.02
CA VAL A 77 1.77 -17.94 8.41
C VAL A 77 0.98 -17.12 9.44
N ALA A 78 0.66 -15.85 9.16
CA ALA A 78 -0.17 -15.01 10.05
C ALA A 78 -1.58 -15.59 10.25
N ALA A 79 -2.16 -16.18 9.20
CA ALA A 79 -3.49 -16.80 9.23
C ALA A 79 -3.62 -18.00 10.18
N ARG A 80 -2.52 -18.49 10.77
CA ARG A 80 -2.51 -19.66 11.65
C ARG A 80 -2.49 -19.31 13.15
N ALA A 81 -2.63 -18.02 13.52
CA ALA A 81 -2.17 -17.53 14.84
C ALA A 81 -3.13 -16.63 15.68
N GLN A 82 -4.34 -16.28 15.22
CA GLN A 82 -5.13 -15.12 15.76
C GLN A 82 -6.01 -15.37 17.02
N PRO A 83 -5.96 -14.45 18.02
CA PRO A 83 -7.14 -13.99 18.82
C PRO A 83 -7.35 -12.43 18.86
N VAL A 84 -8.28 -11.90 19.69
CA VAL A 84 -9.08 -10.63 19.48
C VAL A 84 -9.53 -9.96 20.83
N ALA A 85 -9.83 -8.64 21.07
CA ALA A 85 -9.54 -7.32 20.43
C ALA A 85 -10.21 -6.05 21.14
N ARG A 86 -9.53 -4.87 21.38
CA ARG A 86 -10.06 -3.46 21.14
C ARG A 86 -9.08 -2.22 21.09
N SER A 87 -9.44 -1.15 20.30
CA SER A 87 -8.66 0.03 19.75
C SER A 87 -8.31 1.22 20.72
N ALA A 88 -7.67 2.40 20.43
CA ALA A 88 -7.10 3.21 19.27
C ALA A 88 -5.93 4.14 19.81
N GLY A 89 -5.18 5.11 19.21
CA GLY A 89 -5.10 6.03 18.00
C GLY A 89 -3.82 6.96 18.16
N ILE A 90 -3.44 8.16 17.61
CA ILE A 90 -3.64 9.22 16.52
C ILE A 90 -2.58 10.37 16.83
N ALA A 91 -1.99 11.33 16.04
CA ALA A 91 -1.52 11.59 14.63
C ALA A 91 -0.91 13.06 14.48
N TRP A 92 -0.09 13.47 13.46
CA TRP A 92 0.08 14.86 12.86
C TRP A 92 1.00 14.89 11.56
N MET A 93 1.03 16.00 10.77
CA MET A 93 1.60 16.21 9.39
C MET A 93 3.16 16.38 9.31
N GLY A 94 3.91 16.49 8.18
CA GLY A 94 3.81 16.64 6.68
C GLY A 94 5.12 17.31 6.14
N ALA A 95 5.57 17.50 4.87
CA ALA A 95 5.25 17.24 3.43
C ALA A 95 6.63 17.17 2.63
N ASP A 96 6.92 17.32 1.32
CA ASP A 96 6.34 17.70 -0.02
C ASP A 96 7.27 17.18 -1.19
N SER A 97 6.87 17.02 -2.48
CA SER A 97 7.83 16.69 -3.60
C SER A 97 7.40 16.86 -5.09
N ALA A 98 8.33 16.60 -6.03
CA ALA A 98 8.16 16.64 -7.51
C ALA A 98 7.62 15.31 -8.13
N VAL A 99 7.67 15.18 -9.48
CA VAL A 99 7.07 14.08 -10.27
C VAL A 99 8.08 13.30 -11.12
N GLU A 100 7.96 11.97 -11.16
CA GLU A 100 8.77 11.04 -11.97
C GLU A 100 7.91 9.97 -12.67
N VAL A 101 8.39 9.40 -13.79
CA VAL A 101 7.70 8.35 -14.57
C VAL A 101 8.67 7.23 -14.91
N PHE A 102 8.32 5.98 -14.62
CA PHE A 102 9.20 4.81 -14.77
C PHE A 102 8.42 3.48 -14.85
N ASP A 103 9.01 2.42 -15.42
CA ASP A 103 8.39 1.09 -15.43
C ASP A 103 8.74 0.28 -14.17
N HIS A 104 7.76 -0.43 -13.61
CA HIS A 104 7.91 -1.38 -12.51
C HIS A 104 7.04 -2.63 -12.74
N ASP A 105 7.71 -3.75 -13.02
CA ASP A 105 7.08 -5.03 -13.39
C ASP A 105 6.11 -4.90 -14.58
N ILE A 106 4.79 -5.06 -14.40
CA ILE A 106 3.80 -4.81 -15.46
C ILE A 106 3.38 -3.34 -15.59
N TYR A 107 3.68 -2.50 -14.62
CA TYR A 107 3.15 -1.13 -14.56
C TYR A 107 4.11 -0.12 -15.18
N THR A 108 3.56 0.91 -15.84
CA THR A 108 4.26 2.19 -15.94
C THR A 108 3.74 3.07 -14.81
N VAL A 109 4.59 3.41 -13.85
CA VAL A 109 4.26 4.18 -12.65
C VAL A 109 4.50 5.67 -12.92
N VAL A 110 3.48 6.50 -12.68
CA VAL A 110 3.63 7.94 -12.47
C VAL A 110 3.67 8.18 -10.97
N LEU A 111 4.72 8.81 -10.46
CA LEU A 111 4.94 9.04 -9.03
C LEU A 111 5.03 10.55 -8.78
N ALA A 112 4.17 11.11 -7.93
CA ALA A 112 3.97 12.55 -7.81
C ALA A 112 3.76 13.02 -6.36
N GLY A 113 4.53 14.01 -5.90
CA GLY A 113 4.27 14.70 -4.62
C GLY A 113 3.21 15.80 -4.69
N ASP A 114 2.76 16.13 -5.90
CA ASP A 114 1.60 16.99 -6.21
C ASP A 114 0.72 16.24 -7.21
N PRO A 115 -0.46 15.74 -6.80
CA PRO A 115 -1.32 14.94 -7.67
C PRO A 115 -1.85 15.70 -8.89
N THR A 116 -1.97 17.03 -8.80
CA THR A 116 -2.51 17.87 -9.88
C THR A 116 -1.61 17.89 -11.12
N GLN A 117 -0.36 17.45 -10.99
CA GLN A 117 0.62 17.35 -12.07
C GLN A 117 0.53 16.02 -12.86
N ILE A 118 -0.17 15.00 -12.32
CA ILE A 118 -0.32 13.67 -12.95
C ILE A 118 -0.90 13.75 -14.37
N PRO A 119 -1.94 14.56 -14.68
CA PRO A 119 -2.48 14.70 -16.03
C PRO A 119 -1.45 15.10 -17.11
N ALA A 120 -0.46 15.92 -16.76
CA ALA A 120 0.61 16.30 -17.66
C ALA A 120 1.66 15.19 -17.79
N ALA A 121 2.01 14.55 -16.66
CA ALA A 121 2.98 13.45 -16.63
C ALA A 121 2.49 12.20 -17.40
N LEU A 122 1.19 11.94 -17.43
CA LEU A 122 0.57 10.86 -18.20
C LEU A 122 0.86 10.92 -19.72
N LEU A 123 1.25 12.07 -20.26
CA LEU A 123 1.73 12.17 -21.65
C LEU A 123 3.02 11.37 -21.92
N GLN A 124 3.78 11.02 -20.88
CA GLN A 124 4.98 10.18 -20.94
C GLN A 124 4.66 8.68 -20.88
N VAL A 125 3.50 8.29 -20.33
CA VAL A 125 3.07 6.88 -20.25
C VAL A 125 2.75 6.34 -21.64
N PRO A 126 3.19 5.12 -22.01
CA PRO A 126 2.90 4.53 -23.31
C PRO A 126 1.39 4.55 -23.65
N PRO A 127 0.97 4.94 -24.87
CA PRO A 127 -0.45 5.13 -25.18
C PRO A 127 -1.36 3.93 -24.91
N HIS A 128 -0.85 2.70 -24.98
CA HIS A 128 -1.60 1.48 -24.70
C HIS A 128 -1.79 1.17 -23.20
N LYS A 129 -1.10 1.90 -22.30
CA LYS A 129 -1.24 1.83 -20.83
C LYS A 129 -1.75 3.13 -20.21
N ARG A 130 -2.01 4.17 -21.02
CA ARG A 130 -2.37 5.51 -20.53
C ARG A 130 -3.86 5.58 -20.21
N PRO A 131 -4.28 5.60 -18.93
CA PRO A 131 -5.70 5.66 -18.57
C PRO A 131 -6.38 6.98 -19.01
N PRO A 132 -7.73 7.04 -18.97
CA PRO A 132 -8.46 8.30 -19.01
C PRO A 132 -8.04 9.25 -17.88
N LEU A 133 -8.26 10.56 -18.10
CA LEU A 133 -7.99 11.60 -17.11
C LEU A 133 -9.25 11.90 -16.30
N ASN A 134 -9.28 11.54 -15.01
CA ASN A 134 -10.19 12.15 -14.06
C ASN A 134 -9.48 13.26 -13.26
N ARG A 135 -9.80 14.52 -13.56
CA ARG A 135 -9.22 15.68 -12.87
C ARG A 135 -9.71 15.78 -11.41
N GLU A 136 -10.99 15.58 -11.17
CA GLU A 136 -11.61 15.69 -9.84
C GLU A 136 -11.00 14.69 -8.85
N LEU A 137 -10.64 13.50 -9.34
CA LEU A 137 -9.92 12.49 -8.56
C LEU A 137 -8.52 12.95 -8.14
N PHE A 138 -7.76 13.61 -9.02
CA PHE A 138 -6.44 14.12 -8.67
C PHE A 138 -6.53 15.36 -7.75
N GLU A 139 -7.54 16.20 -7.92
CA GLU A 139 -7.80 17.34 -7.02
C GLU A 139 -8.20 16.84 -5.61
N PHE A 140 -9.08 15.83 -5.51
CA PHE A 140 -9.36 15.14 -4.25
C PHE A 140 -8.08 14.63 -3.57
N TYR A 141 -7.19 13.97 -4.31
CA TYR A 141 -5.95 13.45 -3.72
C TYR A 141 -4.98 14.55 -3.25
N ALA A 142 -5.00 15.73 -3.88
CA ALA A 142 -4.19 16.87 -3.46
C ALA A 142 -4.72 17.51 -2.17
N ASP A 143 -6.04 17.65 -2.03
CA ASP A 143 -6.69 18.21 -0.85
C ASP A 143 -6.69 17.23 0.34
N ALA A 144 -6.93 15.94 0.08
CA ALA A 144 -7.09 14.92 1.12
C ALA A 144 -5.75 14.44 1.72
N PHE A 145 -4.67 14.39 0.93
CA PHE A 145 -3.38 13.81 1.34
C PHE A 145 -2.19 14.78 1.17
N PRO A 146 -2.24 15.97 1.79
CA PRO A 146 -1.17 16.97 1.66
C PRO A 146 0.18 16.41 2.14
N GLY A 147 1.15 16.36 1.23
CA GLY A 147 2.51 15.87 1.51
C GLY A 147 2.72 14.35 1.40
N TYR A 148 1.71 13.59 0.99
CA TYR A 148 1.90 12.20 0.57
C TYR A 148 2.44 12.15 -0.86
N THR A 149 3.17 11.09 -1.22
CA THR A 149 3.52 10.83 -2.62
C THR A 149 2.47 9.92 -3.24
N ILE A 150 1.85 10.30 -4.35
CA ILE A 150 0.89 9.46 -5.07
C ILE A 150 1.61 8.61 -6.11
N ALA A 151 1.38 7.30 -6.10
CA ALA A 151 1.78 6.38 -7.15
C ALA A 151 0.56 5.96 -7.99
N LEU A 152 0.56 6.33 -9.27
CA LEU A 152 -0.41 5.89 -10.26
C LEU A 152 0.21 4.78 -11.12
N CYS A 153 -0.10 3.53 -10.79
CA CYS A 153 0.40 2.33 -11.44
C CYS A 153 -0.46 2.01 -12.67
N CYS A 154 -0.02 2.44 -13.85
CA CYS A 154 -0.78 2.35 -15.11
C CYS A 154 -0.53 1.00 -15.84
N PHE A 155 -1.59 0.37 -16.35
CA PHE A 155 -1.55 -0.97 -16.94
C PHE A 155 -2.52 -1.19 -18.11
N ASP A 156 -2.38 -2.33 -18.78
CA ASP A 156 -3.31 -2.82 -19.81
C ASP A 156 -4.00 -4.13 -19.39
N ASN A 157 -5.13 -4.42 -20.05
CA ASN A 157 -6.04 -5.52 -19.70
C ASN A 157 -5.40 -6.90 -19.87
N ALA A 158 -4.33 -7.02 -20.67
CA ALA A 158 -3.63 -8.29 -20.91
C ALA A 158 -2.62 -8.64 -19.79
N GLN A 159 -2.27 -7.67 -18.94
CA GLN A 159 -1.21 -7.81 -17.93
C GLN A 159 -1.71 -7.80 -16.48
N ALA A 160 -2.86 -7.18 -16.19
CA ALA A 160 -3.37 -6.93 -14.82
C ALA A 160 -3.30 -8.16 -13.86
N GLN A 161 -3.78 -9.33 -14.29
CA GLN A 161 -3.78 -10.57 -13.49
C GLN A 161 -2.38 -11.16 -13.21
N ARG A 162 -1.30 -10.57 -13.74
CA ARG A 162 0.09 -11.03 -13.57
C ARG A 162 0.93 -10.10 -12.69
N ALA A 163 0.31 -9.10 -12.08
CA ALA A 163 0.98 -8.15 -11.20
C ALA A 163 1.73 -8.87 -10.07
N LYS A 164 3.03 -8.60 -9.93
CA LYS A 164 3.77 -8.95 -8.73
C LYS A 164 3.41 -7.99 -7.58
N PRO A 165 3.58 -8.41 -6.31
CA PRO A 165 3.47 -7.51 -5.18
C PRO A 165 4.38 -6.29 -5.37
N LEU A 166 3.79 -5.10 -5.24
CA LEU A 166 4.55 -3.87 -5.07
C LEU A 166 5.13 -3.88 -3.66
N LEU A 167 6.40 -3.52 -3.51
CA LEU A 167 6.97 -3.16 -2.22
C LEU A 167 7.71 -1.83 -2.36
N MET A 168 7.56 -0.95 -1.38
CA MET A 168 8.29 0.31 -1.29
C MET A 168 8.76 0.55 0.15
N TRP A 169 9.93 1.19 0.30
CA TRP A 169 10.40 1.69 1.59
C TRP A 169 10.35 3.22 1.63
N TYR A 170 10.13 3.78 2.81
CA TYR A 170 10.19 5.22 3.06
C TYR A 170 10.60 5.50 4.52
N PRO A 171 11.24 6.65 4.81
CA PRO A 171 11.33 7.12 6.19
C PRO A 171 9.91 7.41 6.70
N PRO A 172 9.52 6.97 7.91
CA PRO A 172 8.19 7.24 8.42
C PRO A 172 8.00 8.73 8.73
N ALA A 173 6.84 9.29 8.37
CA ALA A 173 6.42 10.61 8.84
C ALA A 173 6.10 10.60 10.34
N ASP A 174 5.47 9.50 10.81
CA ASP A 174 5.22 9.18 12.21
C ASP A 174 5.91 7.84 12.51
N PRO A 175 7.00 7.81 13.32
CA PRO A 175 7.73 6.59 13.62
C PRO A 175 6.96 5.64 14.55
N ASP A 176 5.89 6.12 15.20
CA ASP A 176 5.15 5.42 16.24
C ASP A 176 3.74 5.00 15.76
N ARG A 177 3.43 5.19 14.47
CA ARG A 177 2.19 4.74 13.81
C ARG A 177 2.48 4.10 12.45
N LEU A 178 1.93 2.92 12.18
CA LEU A 178 1.98 2.28 10.87
C LEU A 178 0.64 2.53 10.16
N VAL A 179 0.68 3.05 8.93
CA VAL A 179 -0.50 3.34 8.09
C VAL A 179 -0.40 2.57 6.79
N LEU A 180 -1.49 1.91 6.40
CA LEU A 180 -1.61 1.08 5.20
C LEU A 180 -2.71 1.64 4.29
N PRO A 181 -2.35 2.22 3.12
CA PRO A 181 -3.30 2.75 2.14
C PRO A 181 -4.35 1.71 1.75
N ALA A 182 -5.62 2.03 1.97
CA ALA A 182 -6.74 1.11 1.79
C ALA A 182 -8.06 1.77 1.34
N LEU A 183 -8.04 3.04 0.92
CA LEU A 183 -9.19 3.69 0.28
C LEU A 183 -9.77 2.84 -0.86
N ASP A 184 -11.08 2.87 -0.98
CA ASP A 184 -11.86 1.99 -1.84
C ASP A 184 -12.71 2.84 -2.79
N CYS A 185 -12.40 2.78 -4.08
CA CYS A 185 -13.25 3.33 -5.14
C CYS A 185 -12.86 2.71 -6.48
N HIS A 186 -13.65 1.74 -6.96
CA HIS A 186 -13.33 1.00 -8.19
C HIS A 186 -14.00 1.57 -9.45
N THR A 187 -14.57 2.78 -9.38
CA THR A 187 -15.47 3.32 -10.42
C THR A 187 -14.79 4.30 -11.39
N GLY A 188 -13.54 4.69 -11.12
CA GLY A 188 -12.90 5.87 -11.71
C GLY A 188 -13.27 7.21 -11.09
N GLY A 189 -14.25 7.24 -10.17
CA GLY A 189 -14.70 8.44 -9.48
C GLY A 189 -13.89 8.81 -8.24
N VAL A 190 -14.25 9.93 -7.62
CA VAL A 190 -13.74 10.34 -6.30
C VAL A 190 -14.24 9.34 -5.22
N PRO A 191 -13.40 8.88 -4.28
CA PRO A 191 -13.83 8.01 -3.18
C PRO A 191 -14.81 8.70 -2.23
N ASP A 192 -15.95 8.05 -1.97
CA ASP A 192 -16.87 8.50 -0.92
C ASP A 192 -16.34 8.09 0.47
N LEU A 193 -15.80 9.07 1.20
CA LEU A 193 -15.30 8.92 2.56
C LEU A 193 -16.41 8.71 3.61
N GLY A 194 -17.65 9.05 3.29
CA GLY A 194 -18.83 8.77 4.14
C GLY A 194 -19.41 7.37 3.94
N SER A 195 -18.97 6.64 2.90
CA SER A 195 -19.47 5.31 2.59
C SER A 195 -18.98 4.22 3.54
N LEU A 196 -19.81 3.20 3.71
CA LEU A 196 -19.39 1.91 4.24
C LEU A 196 -19.04 0.98 3.08
N VAL A 197 -17.82 0.45 3.12
CA VAL A 197 -17.28 -0.46 2.11
C VAL A 197 -17.15 -1.86 2.69
N ARG A 198 -17.00 -2.86 1.83
CA ARG A 198 -16.69 -4.24 2.22
C ARG A 198 -15.24 -4.52 1.82
N PRO A 199 -14.27 -4.34 2.73
CA PRO A 199 -12.88 -4.68 2.44
C PRO A 199 -12.76 -6.17 2.13
N ASP A 200 -11.82 -6.54 1.25
CA ASP A 200 -11.31 -7.91 1.08
C ASP A 200 -9.78 -7.86 1.21
N HIS A 201 -9.30 -7.86 2.46
CA HIS A 201 -7.90 -7.63 2.79
C HIS A 201 -7.37 -8.56 3.88
N TRP A 202 -6.11 -8.95 3.73
CA TRP A 202 -5.21 -9.26 4.83
C TRP A 202 -4.37 -8.04 5.18
N VAL A 203 -4.42 -7.61 6.45
CA VAL A 203 -3.54 -6.57 6.99
C VAL A 203 -2.42 -7.25 7.77
N LEU A 204 -1.23 -7.23 7.21
CA LEU A 204 -0.01 -7.84 7.77
C LEU A 204 0.89 -6.76 8.33
N LEU A 205 1.49 -7.03 9.49
CA LEU A 205 2.24 -6.06 10.27
C LEU A 205 3.52 -6.68 10.80
N ALA A 206 4.60 -5.90 10.89
CA ALA A 206 5.88 -6.34 11.41
C ALA A 206 6.70 -5.22 12.06
N SER A 207 7.54 -5.57 13.03
CA SER A 207 8.59 -4.68 13.53
C SER A 207 9.86 -5.44 13.90
N ASP A 208 11.01 -4.82 13.66
CA ASP A 208 12.31 -5.23 14.18
C ASP A 208 12.47 -5.07 15.70
N ALA A 209 11.65 -4.21 16.33
CA ALA A 209 11.57 -4.03 17.78
C ALA A 209 10.66 -5.07 18.48
N ALA A 210 10.11 -6.03 17.72
CA ALA A 210 9.25 -7.09 18.26
C ALA A 210 9.99 -7.97 19.28
N PRO A 211 9.37 -8.31 20.44
CA PRO A 211 10.00 -9.18 21.44
C PRO A 211 10.10 -10.64 20.95
N GLU A 212 10.92 -11.44 21.65
CA GLU A 212 11.01 -12.87 21.36
C GLU A 212 9.64 -13.57 21.50
N GLY A 213 9.31 -14.42 20.54
CA GLY A 213 8.02 -15.13 20.47
C GLY A 213 6.90 -14.40 19.72
N TRP A 214 6.98 -13.07 19.56
CA TRP A 214 5.96 -12.22 18.91
C TRP A 214 5.61 -12.68 17.50
N GLY A 215 4.32 -12.78 17.15
CA GLY A 215 3.84 -13.12 15.81
C GLY A 215 4.29 -14.47 15.24
N ALA A 216 4.00 -14.70 13.96
CA ALA A 216 4.34 -15.92 13.22
C ALA A 216 5.65 -15.78 12.43
N SER A 217 6.48 -16.83 12.39
CA SER A 217 7.75 -16.81 11.66
C SER A 217 7.56 -17.03 10.15
N VAL A 218 8.26 -16.25 9.31
CA VAL A 218 8.25 -16.36 7.85
C VAL A 218 9.54 -17.00 7.36
N GLU A 219 9.44 -18.14 6.67
CA GLU A 219 10.60 -18.78 6.03
C GLU A 219 10.80 -18.27 4.59
N TYR A 220 11.83 -17.45 4.40
CA TYR A 220 12.27 -16.98 3.08
C TYR A 220 13.21 -17.99 2.41
N PRO A 221 13.07 -18.27 1.10
CA PRO A 221 14.01 -19.12 0.37
C PRO A 221 15.45 -18.58 0.42
N ALA A 222 16.45 -19.44 0.63
CA ALA A 222 17.86 -19.03 0.73
C ALA A 222 18.41 -18.30 -0.51
N GLY A 223 17.75 -18.44 -1.67
CA GLY A 223 18.07 -17.70 -2.91
C GLY A 223 17.42 -16.31 -3.02
N ILE A 224 16.75 -15.82 -1.97
CA ILE A 224 16.15 -14.47 -1.97
C ILE A 224 17.22 -13.40 -2.15
N ARG A 225 16.94 -12.36 -2.94
CA ARG A 225 17.88 -11.25 -3.17
C ARG A 225 18.16 -10.54 -1.85
N HIS A 226 19.44 -10.38 -1.49
CA HIS A 226 19.87 -9.65 -0.29
C HIS A 226 19.21 -8.26 -0.17
N LYS A 227 19.21 -7.49 -1.28
CA LYS A 227 18.57 -6.17 -1.37
C LYS A 227 17.03 -6.15 -1.20
N LEU A 228 16.36 -7.29 -1.33
CA LEU A 228 14.95 -7.44 -0.95
C LEU A 228 14.87 -7.82 0.53
N ARG A 229 15.64 -8.84 0.95
CA ARG A 229 15.61 -9.41 2.30
C ARG A 229 15.93 -8.40 3.40
N GLN A 230 16.74 -7.38 3.13
CA GLN A 230 17.03 -6.27 4.05
C GLN A 230 15.80 -5.45 4.47
N PHE A 231 14.67 -5.53 3.74
CA PHE A 231 13.41 -4.82 4.04
C PHE A 231 12.31 -5.73 4.58
N LEU A 232 12.56 -7.04 4.75
CA LEU A 232 11.58 -8.02 5.18
C LEU A 232 11.87 -8.47 6.61
N SER A 233 10.84 -8.50 7.45
CA SER A 233 10.91 -9.12 8.79
C SER A 233 10.84 -10.64 8.71
N ASP A 234 11.58 -11.36 9.55
CA ASP A 234 11.43 -12.82 9.74
C ASP A 234 10.16 -13.19 10.51
N ARG A 235 9.45 -12.21 11.09
CA ARG A 235 8.22 -12.41 11.87
C ARG A 235 7.15 -11.41 11.48
N VAL A 236 5.92 -11.89 11.34
CA VAL A 236 4.74 -11.09 10.97
C VAL A 236 3.54 -11.49 11.83
N THR A 237 2.69 -10.54 12.12
CA THR A 237 1.35 -10.76 12.68
C THR A 237 0.33 -10.18 11.69
N GLY A 238 -0.96 -10.51 11.81
CA GLY A 238 -1.95 -9.96 10.88
C GLY A 238 -3.36 -10.51 11.01
N VAL A 239 -4.31 -9.76 10.47
CA VAL A 239 -5.76 -9.99 10.57
C VAL A 239 -6.44 -9.91 9.20
N GLU A 240 -7.56 -10.62 9.05
CA GLU A 240 -8.40 -10.58 7.85
C GLU A 240 -9.58 -9.62 8.04
N PHE A 241 -9.81 -8.75 7.05
CA PHE A 241 -10.98 -7.89 6.92
C PHE A 241 -11.69 -8.23 5.60
N SER A 242 -12.67 -9.13 5.67
CA SER A 242 -13.43 -9.66 4.53
C SER A 242 -14.96 -9.75 4.76
N HIS A 243 -15.40 -9.74 6.02
CA HIS A 243 -16.78 -10.07 6.39
C HIS A 243 -17.64 -8.85 6.81
N ASP A 244 -17.03 -7.83 7.40
CA ASP A 244 -17.73 -6.66 7.94
C ASP A 244 -17.84 -5.49 6.94
N LEU A 245 -18.83 -4.62 7.17
CA LEU A 245 -18.88 -3.30 6.55
C LEU A 245 -18.10 -2.31 7.42
N LEU A 246 -17.08 -1.67 6.84
CA LEU A 246 -16.20 -0.73 7.52
C LEU A 246 -16.19 0.63 6.82
N PRO A 247 -15.87 1.74 7.52
CA PRO A 247 -15.69 3.05 6.88
C PRO A 247 -14.66 3.00 5.75
N ASN A 248 -14.92 3.72 4.66
CA ASN A 248 -13.93 3.95 3.63
C ASN A 248 -12.75 4.77 4.19
N GLY A 249 -11.52 4.36 3.92
CA GLY A 249 -10.33 4.89 4.59
C GLY A 249 -9.14 3.95 4.55
N ASP A 250 -8.09 4.31 5.28
CA ASP A 250 -6.86 3.53 5.45
C ASP A 250 -6.90 2.70 6.74
N PHE A 251 -6.07 1.67 6.81
CA PHE A 251 -5.83 0.97 8.09
C PHE A 251 -4.67 1.65 8.82
N ALA A 252 -4.80 1.88 10.13
CA ALA A 252 -3.71 2.43 10.94
C ALA A 252 -3.61 1.73 12.31
N ILE A 253 -2.40 1.57 12.84
CA ILE A 253 -2.14 1.05 14.19
C ILE A 253 -0.96 1.79 14.83
N ALA A 254 -1.01 2.02 16.14
CA ALA A 254 0.17 2.47 16.88
C ALA A 254 1.24 1.36 16.92
N HIS A 255 2.51 1.72 16.77
CA HIS A 255 3.64 0.78 16.87
C HIS A 255 3.68 0.10 18.25
N ASP A 256 3.39 0.88 19.30
CA ASP A 256 3.36 0.42 20.68
C ASP A 256 2.27 -0.65 20.94
N ASP A 257 1.14 -0.55 20.24
CA ASP A 257 0.06 -1.56 20.24
C ASP A 257 0.39 -2.79 19.39
N LEU A 258 1.07 -2.58 18.26
CA LEU A 258 1.59 -3.65 17.42
C LEU A 258 2.57 -4.55 18.20
N LEU A 259 3.45 -3.96 19.01
CA LEU A 259 4.38 -4.69 19.87
C LEU A 259 3.68 -5.52 20.96
N ARG A 260 2.42 -5.22 21.28
CA ARG A 260 1.55 -5.98 22.20
C ARG A 260 0.66 -7.02 21.51
N GLU A 261 0.73 -7.11 20.17
CA GLU A 261 -0.15 -7.90 19.30
C GLU A 261 -1.65 -7.56 19.46
N GLU A 262 -1.98 -6.34 19.89
CA GLU A 262 -3.35 -5.90 20.08
C GLU A 262 -4.03 -5.53 18.75
N LEU A 263 -4.06 -6.43 17.76
CA LEU A 263 -4.47 -6.17 16.35
C LEU A 263 -5.83 -5.47 16.18
N SER A 264 -6.70 -5.58 17.18
CA SER A 264 -7.78 -4.64 17.45
C SER A 264 -7.58 -3.17 17.16
N LYS A 265 -6.36 -2.69 17.41
CA LYS A 265 -5.97 -1.29 17.39
C LYS A 265 -5.74 -0.81 15.96
N ILE A 266 -5.83 -1.73 15.00
CA ILE A 266 -6.09 -1.44 13.60
C ILE A 266 -7.45 -0.74 13.49
N GLU A 267 -7.38 0.58 13.40
CA GLU A 267 -8.51 1.47 13.16
C GLU A 267 -8.66 1.77 11.65
N ARG A 268 -9.82 2.33 11.28
CA ARG A 268 -10.09 2.84 9.93
C ARG A 268 -10.02 4.37 10.00
N ILE A 269 -9.03 4.98 9.35
CA ILE A 269 -8.84 6.43 9.34
C ILE A 269 -9.27 7.02 8.00
N VAL A 270 -9.94 8.16 8.05
CA VAL A 270 -10.22 9.00 6.88
C VAL A 270 -9.12 10.06 6.73
N PRO A 271 -8.86 10.57 5.52
CA PRO A 271 -7.86 11.61 5.33
C PRO A 271 -8.23 12.89 6.10
N GLY A 272 -7.23 13.56 6.67
CA GLY A 272 -7.41 14.78 7.48
C GLY A 272 -7.79 14.58 8.96
N HIS A 273 -7.73 13.35 9.49
CA HIS A 273 -8.09 13.01 10.87
C HIS A 273 -7.05 12.13 11.60
#